data_AF-A0A847JI12-F1
#
_entry.id   AF-A0A847JI12-F1
#
_cell.length_a   1.000
_cell.length_b   1.000
_cell.length_c   1.000
_cell.angle_alpha   90.00
_cell.angle_beta   90.00
_cell.angle_gamma   90.00
#
_symmetry.space_group_name_H-M   'P 1'
#
loop_
_entity.id
_entity.type
_entity.pdbx_description
1 polymer ?
#
loop_
_entity_poly.entity_id
_entity_poly.type
_entity_poly.pdbx_seq_one_letter_code
_entity_poly.pdbx_strand_id
1 'polypeptide(L)'
;MANGENLYRFEVRTRGAGSPRIEALKADVRALGMGILRSARDTALYFVEGDLAPEELCLLGRFLLSDPVEETFEWREVSRQALHGSISEPDTVRIVEICRKPGVTDTVANELVRAAREMGIPCLNRAATGIRWELEADWLNETSLLKLTRVLLANSLIDRWEFGEINPIFPEGQLLVPPVEQYDLGIMDDDSLLSLSSERRLALDLTEMKAIQAWFVAQRREITDVELEMIAQTWSEHCVHKSFKADIEVIRDSKPSDRESAFPRIIHSIFNTYIKNTTEEIGAPWVKSAFVDNAGIVSFDDRWDLSFKVETHNHPSAIEPFGGANTGVGGVIRDIMGVSAKPIAVTDILCFGPPDISEDELPQGTLHPRLVARGVVAGVEDYGNKMGIPTVNGAVHFHPGYAANPLVYCGCIGLAPRGIHRNKPESGDHVIVLGGRTGRDGIRGATFSSMKMDGSTGEVAGASVQIGDPIIQKKALDVLLAARDAGLYNAVTDCGAGGLSSAVGEMARELGAEIDLSGLGTKYPGLAPWELWLSEAQERMVLAIPPRHIKAFSELCSIFECEFWDIGAFRSDGELKVRVK
;
A
#
# COMPACT_ATOMS: atom_id res chain seq x y z
N MET A 1 -26.35 26.16 0.90
CA MET A 1 -27.42 25.34 0.29
C MET A 1 -26.72 24.20 -0.41
N ALA A 2 -26.70 23.01 0.19
CA ALA A 2 -26.14 21.83 -0.45
C ALA A 2 -27.15 21.36 -1.50
N ASN A 3 -26.82 21.43 -2.78
CA ASN A 3 -27.58 20.74 -3.81
C ASN A 3 -27.55 19.25 -3.43
N GLY A 4 -28.71 18.68 -3.09
CA GLY A 4 -28.82 17.26 -2.80
C GLY A 4 -28.64 16.52 -4.12
N GLU A 5 -27.44 16.00 -4.35
CA GLU A 5 -27.18 15.12 -5.49
C GLU A 5 -27.95 13.81 -5.29
N ASN A 6 -28.57 13.31 -6.36
CA ASN A 6 -29.33 12.06 -6.32
C ASN A 6 -28.36 10.89 -6.14
N LEU A 7 -28.78 9.90 -5.35
CA LEU A 7 -28.03 8.68 -5.11
C LEU A 7 -28.79 7.50 -5.72
N TYR A 8 -28.11 6.75 -6.57
CA TYR A 8 -28.65 5.55 -7.21
C TYR A 8 -27.92 4.31 -6.72
N ARG A 9 -28.66 3.23 -6.53
CA ARG A 9 -28.14 1.91 -6.17
C ARG A 9 -28.40 0.96 -7.32
N PHE A 10 -27.33 0.32 -7.77
CA PHE A 10 -27.36 -0.78 -8.74
C PHE A 10 -27.10 -2.10 -8.03
N GLU A 11 -27.85 -3.13 -8.42
CA GLU A 11 -27.65 -4.51 -8.01
C GLU A 11 -27.36 -5.35 -9.24
N VAL A 12 -26.17 -5.94 -9.30
CA VAL A 12 -25.73 -6.75 -10.43
C VAL A 12 -25.60 -8.21 -10.00
N ARG A 13 -26.32 -9.08 -10.71
CA ARG A 13 -26.51 -10.50 -10.38
C ARG A 13 -26.16 -11.38 -11.57
N THR A 14 -25.45 -12.47 -11.32
CA THR A 14 -25.21 -13.50 -12.32
C THR A 14 -26.51 -14.26 -12.64
N ARG A 15 -26.76 -14.56 -13.92
CA ARG A 15 -27.97 -15.24 -14.41
C ARG A 15 -28.02 -16.73 -14.06
N GLY A 16 -26.87 -17.34 -13.74
CA GLY A 16 -26.73 -18.78 -13.48
C GLY A 16 -26.78 -19.17 -12.00
N ALA A 17 -27.02 -20.46 -11.75
CA ALA A 17 -26.91 -21.05 -10.43
C ALA A 17 -25.48 -21.55 -10.19
N GLY A 18 -24.65 -20.71 -9.59
CA GLY A 18 -23.31 -21.10 -9.12
C GLY A 18 -22.21 -20.14 -9.54
N SER A 19 -21.53 -19.59 -8.54
CA SER A 19 -20.29 -18.83 -8.70
C SER A 19 -19.16 -19.64 -8.07
N PRO A 20 -17.96 -19.73 -8.67
CA PRO A 20 -16.78 -20.33 -8.02
C PRO A 20 -16.53 -19.74 -6.63
N ARG A 21 -16.88 -18.47 -6.42
CA ARG A 21 -16.81 -17.79 -5.13
C ARG A 21 -17.76 -18.38 -4.09
N ILE A 22 -18.99 -18.72 -4.51
CA ILE A 22 -19.99 -19.37 -3.65
C ILE A 22 -19.52 -20.77 -3.23
N GLU A 23 -18.95 -21.55 -4.15
CA GLU A 23 -18.43 -22.88 -3.83
C GLU A 23 -17.20 -22.81 -2.91
N ALA A 24 -16.31 -21.84 -3.12
CA ALA A 24 -15.21 -21.57 -2.20
C ALA A 24 -15.71 -21.19 -0.79
N LEU A 25 -16.70 -20.30 -0.70
CA LEU A 25 -17.32 -19.93 0.58
C LEU A 25 -17.92 -21.15 1.29
N LYS A 26 -18.66 -22.02 0.57
CA LYS A 26 -19.21 -23.26 1.13
C LYS A 26 -18.11 -24.20 1.64
N ALA A 27 -17.01 -24.31 0.91
CA ALA A 27 -15.87 -25.13 1.32
C ALA A 27 -15.21 -24.58 2.59
N ASP A 28 -15.03 -23.26 2.70
CA ASP A 28 -14.45 -22.62 3.88
C ASP A 28 -15.36 -22.74 5.11
N VAL A 29 -16.67 -22.54 4.95
CA VAL A 29 -17.65 -22.74 6.03
C VAL A 29 -17.58 -24.15 6.60
N ARG A 30 -17.41 -25.17 5.74
CA ARG A 30 -17.23 -26.55 6.17
C ARG A 30 -15.88 -26.77 6.85
N ALA A 31 -14.81 -26.20 6.31
CA ALA A 31 -13.46 -26.32 6.86
C ALA A 31 -13.35 -25.70 8.27
N LEU A 32 -14.06 -24.60 8.52
CA LEU A 32 -14.14 -23.96 9.83
C LEU A 32 -15.13 -24.66 10.80
N GLY A 33 -15.70 -25.79 10.41
CA GLY A 33 -16.64 -26.55 11.26
C GLY A 33 -17.94 -25.80 11.59
N MET A 34 -18.29 -24.74 10.85
CA MET A 34 -19.46 -23.91 11.14
C MET A 34 -20.78 -24.59 10.75
N GLY A 35 -20.74 -25.57 9.85
CA GLY A 35 -21.89 -26.37 9.42
C GLY A 35 -22.02 -26.43 7.90
N ILE A 36 -23.25 -26.65 7.42
CA ILE A 36 -23.57 -26.68 6.00
C ILE A 36 -24.34 -25.42 5.64
N LEU A 37 -23.83 -24.66 4.68
CA LEU A 37 -24.53 -23.55 4.05
C LEU A 37 -25.43 -24.11 2.93
N ARG A 38 -26.76 -24.04 3.11
CA ARG A 38 -27.74 -24.61 2.16
C ARG A 38 -27.74 -23.84 0.85
N SER A 39 -27.82 -22.52 0.94
CA SER A 39 -27.77 -21.63 -0.21
C SER A 39 -26.96 -20.38 0.13
N ALA A 40 -26.31 -19.84 -0.89
CA ALA A 40 -25.61 -18.57 -0.83
C ALA A 40 -25.72 -17.90 -2.19
N ARG A 41 -25.89 -16.59 -2.20
CA ARG A 41 -25.86 -15.76 -3.39
C ARG A 41 -25.08 -14.49 -3.09
N ASP A 42 -24.19 -14.12 -4.00
CA ASP A 42 -23.58 -12.80 -4.03
C ASP A 42 -24.24 -11.89 -5.07
N THR A 43 -24.23 -10.59 -4.81
CA THR A 43 -24.73 -9.55 -5.71
C THR A 43 -23.80 -8.35 -5.57
N ALA A 44 -23.22 -7.91 -6.69
CA ALA A 44 -22.39 -6.72 -6.70
C ALA A 44 -23.29 -5.49 -6.52
N LEU A 45 -22.86 -4.58 -5.64
CA LEU A 45 -23.54 -3.32 -5.36
C LEU A 45 -22.70 -2.18 -5.92
N TYR A 46 -23.36 -1.26 -6.64
CA TYR A 46 -22.76 0.01 -7.02
C TYR A 46 -23.65 1.15 -6.56
N PHE A 47 -23.06 2.08 -5.83
CA PHE A 47 -23.71 3.31 -5.40
C PHE A 47 -23.15 4.45 -6.23
N VAL A 48 -24.01 5.15 -6.95
CA VAL A 48 -23.62 6.20 -7.89
C VAL A 48 -24.31 7.49 -7.50
N GLU A 49 -23.53 8.54 -7.27
CA GLU A 49 -24.03 9.87 -6.93
C GLU A 49 -23.82 10.84 -8.09
N GLY A 50 -24.89 11.50 -8.51
CA GLY A 50 -24.87 12.44 -9.63
C GLY A 50 -26.27 12.81 -10.12
N ASP A 51 -26.36 13.86 -10.93
CA ASP A 51 -27.59 14.24 -11.65
C ASP A 51 -27.66 13.47 -12.98
N LEU A 52 -28.19 12.25 -12.91
CA LEU A 52 -28.19 11.28 -14.01
C LEU A 52 -29.58 11.06 -14.59
N ALA A 53 -29.71 11.10 -15.91
CA ALA A 53 -30.92 10.75 -16.61
C ALA A 53 -31.17 9.22 -16.61
N PRO A 54 -32.43 8.75 -16.67
CA PRO A 54 -32.72 7.31 -16.74
C PRO A 54 -32.00 6.56 -17.86
N GLU A 55 -31.78 7.22 -19.00
CA GLU A 55 -31.03 6.67 -20.12
C GLU A 55 -29.55 6.46 -19.78
N GLU A 56 -28.94 7.41 -19.07
CA GLU A 56 -27.55 7.32 -18.60
C GLU A 56 -27.39 6.20 -17.57
N LEU A 57 -28.33 6.07 -16.63
CA LEU A 57 -28.35 4.96 -15.66
C LEU A 57 -28.41 3.60 -16.37
N CYS A 58 -29.22 3.48 -17.43
CA CYS A 58 -29.27 2.27 -18.24
C CYS A 58 -27.96 2.01 -18.99
N LEU A 59 -27.28 3.06 -19.49
CA LEU A 59 -25.98 2.93 -20.14
C LEU A 59 -24.91 2.46 -19.15
N LEU A 60 -24.84 3.05 -17.95
CA LEU A 60 -23.94 2.63 -16.88
C LEU A 60 -24.15 1.15 -16.56
N GLY A 61 -25.39 0.76 -16.27
CA GLY A 61 -25.75 -0.62 -15.97
C GLY A 61 -25.33 -1.60 -17.06
N ARG A 62 -25.59 -1.27 -18.33
CA ARG A 62 -25.40 -2.18 -19.47
C ARG A 62 -23.95 -2.27 -19.95
N PHE A 63 -23.16 -1.20 -19.85
CA PHE A 63 -21.84 -1.12 -20.47
C PHE A 63 -20.69 -1.10 -19.47
N LEU A 64 -20.91 -0.63 -18.24
CA LEU A 64 -19.85 -0.54 -17.22
C LEU A 64 -20.05 -1.50 -16.05
N LEU A 65 -21.29 -1.72 -15.62
CA LEU A 65 -21.57 -2.39 -14.35
C LEU A 65 -21.90 -3.88 -14.48
N SER A 66 -22.36 -4.33 -15.65
CA SER A 66 -22.75 -5.73 -15.85
C SER A 66 -22.24 -6.29 -17.17
N ASP A 67 -21.89 -7.57 -17.16
CA ASP A 67 -21.75 -8.36 -18.37
C ASP A 67 -23.15 -8.69 -18.93
N PRO A 68 -23.54 -8.21 -20.12
CA PRO A 68 -24.88 -8.42 -20.66
C PRO A 68 -25.19 -9.89 -21.00
N VAL A 69 -24.17 -10.74 -21.11
CA VAL A 69 -24.30 -12.18 -21.39
C VAL A 69 -24.55 -12.95 -20.09
N GLU A 70 -23.70 -12.75 -19.09
CA GLU A 70 -23.68 -13.55 -17.86
C GLU A 70 -24.49 -12.92 -16.71
N GLU A 71 -24.76 -11.62 -16.78
CA GLU A 71 -25.31 -10.85 -15.67
C GLU A 71 -26.57 -10.06 -16.05
N THR A 72 -27.29 -9.67 -15.01
CA THR A 72 -28.45 -8.77 -15.05
C THR A 72 -28.24 -7.69 -14.01
N PHE A 73 -28.75 -6.50 -14.29
CA PHE A 73 -28.72 -5.40 -13.33
C PHE A 73 -30.12 -4.82 -13.12
N GLU A 74 -30.34 -4.34 -11.91
CA GLU A 74 -31.47 -3.49 -11.55
C GLU A 74 -30.93 -2.22 -10.89
N TRP A 75 -31.63 -1.10 -11.02
CA TRP A 75 -31.27 0.13 -10.31
C TRP A 75 -32.49 0.82 -9.72
N ARG A 76 -32.27 1.52 -8.61
CA ARG A 76 -33.26 2.38 -7.96
C ARG A 76 -32.62 3.63 -7.40
N GLU A 77 -33.38 4.72 -7.36
CA GLU A 77 -33.02 5.91 -6.60
C GLU A 77 -33.18 5.61 -5.10
N VAL A 78 -32.24 6.09 -4.30
CA VAL A 78 -32.19 5.87 -2.85
C VAL A 78 -32.20 7.22 -2.15
N SER A 79 -33.24 7.50 -1.36
CA SER A 79 -33.20 8.68 -0.49
C SER A 79 -32.26 8.39 0.69
N ARG A 80 -31.39 9.36 1.03
CA ARG A 80 -30.42 9.24 2.15
C ARG A 80 -31.08 8.94 3.52
N GLN A 81 -32.41 9.01 3.63
CA GLN A 81 -33.18 8.75 4.86
C GLN A 81 -33.92 7.39 4.86
N ALA A 82 -34.02 6.65 3.74
CA ALA A 82 -34.96 5.54 3.61
C ALA A 82 -34.35 4.12 3.58
N LEU A 83 -33.08 3.92 3.95
CA LEU A 83 -32.46 2.59 3.99
C LEU A 83 -32.63 1.85 5.34
N HIS A 84 -33.42 2.37 6.28
CA HIS A 84 -33.80 1.63 7.49
C HIS A 84 -35.18 0.97 7.30
N GLY A 85 -35.24 0.03 6.36
CA GLY A 85 -36.37 -0.88 6.24
C GLY A 85 -36.32 -1.91 7.37
N SER A 86 -37.30 -1.87 8.26
CA SER A 86 -37.48 -2.85 9.33
C SER A 86 -37.59 -4.26 8.75
N ILE A 87 -36.80 -5.19 9.30
CA ILE A 87 -36.89 -6.63 9.05
C ILE A 87 -38.35 -7.08 9.25
N SER A 88 -39.03 -7.43 8.15
CA SER A 88 -40.36 -8.03 8.20
C SER A 88 -40.24 -9.55 8.02
N GLU A 89 -40.65 -10.27 9.08
CA GLU A 89 -40.91 -11.73 9.14
C GLU A 89 -39.68 -12.68 9.16
N PRO A 90 -39.81 -13.90 9.70
CA PRO A 90 -38.67 -14.76 10.01
C PRO A 90 -38.17 -15.46 8.75
N ASP A 91 -37.47 -14.71 7.89
CA ASP A 91 -36.87 -15.27 6.70
C ASP A 91 -35.80 -16.31 7.07
N THR A 92 -35.77 -17.42 6.34
CA THR A 92 -34.69 -18.41 6.43
C THR A 92 -33.38 -17.89 5.83
N VAL A 93 -33.46 -16.80 5.05
CA VAL A 93 -32.35 -16.12 4.40
C VAL A 93 -31.87 -14.96 5.27
N ARG A 94 -30.55 -14.85 5.44
CA ARG A 94 -29.87 -13.74 6.13
C ARG A 94 -29.13 -12.90 5.11
N ILE A 95 -29.22 -11.58 5.25
CA ILE A 95 -28.58 -10.62 4.36
C ILE A 95 -27.42 -9.95 5.08
N VAL A 96 -26.28 -9.85 4.40
CA VAL A 96 -25.14 -9.04 4.83
C VAL A 96 -24.71 -8.19 3.65
N GLU A 97 -24.69 -6.87 3.81
CA GLU A 97 -24.12 -5.97 2.83
C GLU A 97 -22.82 -5.37 3.33
N ILE A 98 -21.82 -5.33 2.45
CA ILE A 98 -20.45 -4.98 2.78
C ILE A 98 -20.00 -3.88 1.82
N CYS A 99 -19.40 -2.83 2.36
CA CYS A 99 -18.81 -1.72 1.60
C CYS A 99 -17.45 -1.35 2.20
N ARG A 100 -16.64 -0.60 1.47
CA ARG A 100 -15.41 -0.03 2.02
C ARG A 100 -15.71 0.94 3.17
N LYS A 101 -14.80 0.99 4.15
CA LYS A 101 -14.79 2.02 5.19
C LYS A 101 -14.46 3.39 4.58
N PRO A 102 -14.88 4.49 5.23
CA PRO A 102 -14.52 5.83 4.78
C PRO A 102 -13.00 6.02 4.72
N GLY A 103 -12.50 6.64 3.64
CA GLY A 103 -11.07 6.90 3.44
C GLY A 103 -10.27 5.72 2.88
N VAL A 104 -10.87 4.53 2.78
CA VAL A 104 -10.28 3.38 2.10
C VAL A 104 -10.44 3.54 0.59
N THR A 105 -9.38 3.27 -0.17
CA THR A 105 -9.39 3.41 -1.63
C THR A 105 -10.30 2.37 -2.28
N ASP A 106 -11.25 2.83 -3.09
CA ASP A 106 -12.11 1.98 -3.93
C ASP A 106 -11.74 2.20 -5.40
N THR A 107 -10.82 1.37 -5.89
CA THR A 107 -10.28 1.47 -7.26
C THR A 107 -11.36 1.25 -8.32
N VAL A 108 -12.30 0.34 -8.07
CA VAL A 108 -13.42 0.07 -8.99
C VAL A 108 -14.35 1.28 -9.07
N ALA A 109 -14.65 1.92 -7.94
CA ALA A 109 -15.44 3.15 -7.93
C ALA A 109 -14.74 4.30 -8.66
N ASN A 110 -13.43 4.47 -8.48
CA ASN A 110 -12.66 5.50 -9.18
C ASN A 110 -12.68 5.29 -10.70
N GLU A 111 -12.46 4.04 -11.14
CA GLU A 111 -12.48 3.68 -12.56
C GLU A 111 -13.89 3.80 -13.15
N LEU A 112 -14.94 3.51 -12.39
CA LEU A 112 -16.33 3.74 -12.81
C LEU A 112 -16.58 5.23 -13.09
N VAL A 113 -16.14 6.13 -12.22
CA VAL A 113 -16.26 7.58 -12.43
C VAL A 113 -15.48 8.03 -13.67
N ARG A 114 -14.26 7.52 -13.86
CA ARG A 114 -13.44 7.82 -15.05
C ARG A 114 -14.12 7.34 -16.33
N ALA A 115 -14.51 6.07 -16.38
CA ALA A 115 -15.13 5.44 -17.55
C ALA A 115 -16.47 6.11 -17.91
N ALA A 116 -17.26 6.51 -16.91
CA ALA A 116 -18.50 7.26 -17.16
C ALA A 116 -18.23 8.60 -17.87
N ARG A 117 -17.18 9.33 -17.48
CA ARG A 117 -16.78 10.58 -18.18
C ARG A 117 -16.38 10.33 -19.62
N GLU A 118 -15.65 9.25 -19.90
CA GLU A 118 -15.27 8.84 -21.26
C GLU A 118 -16.47 8.44 -22.11
N MET A 119 -17.50 7.86 -21.49
CA MET A 119 -18.78 7.58 -22.13
C MET A 119 -19.64 8.83 -22.36
N GLY A 120 -19.19 10.02 -21.95
CA GLY A 120 -19.94 11.26 -22.09
C GLY A 120 -20.95 11.51 -20.97
N ILE A 121 -20.78 10.90 -19.80
CA ILE A 121 -21.63 11.05 -18.61
C ILE A 121 -20.83 11.77 -17.50
N PRO A 122 -20.52 13.07 -17.65
CA PRO A 122 -19.66 13.81 -16.72
C PRO A 122 -20.35 14.16 -15.39
N CYS A 123 -21.68 14.04 -15.33
CA CYS A 123 -22.51 14.29 -14.16
C CYS A 123 -22.45 13.18 -13.11
N LEU A 124 -21.78 12.05 -13.40
CA LEU A 124 -21.40 11.06 -12.40
C LEU A 124 -20.24 11.63 -11.56
N ASN A 125 -20.55 12.03 -10.33
CA ASN A 125 -19.61 12.73 -9.46
C ASN A 125 -18.79 11.75 -8.63
N ARG A 126 -19.46 10.80 -7.98
CA ARG A 126 -18.85 9.83 -7.06
C ARG A 126 -19.49 8.47 -7.21
N ALA A 127 -18.71 7.44 -6.93
CA ALA A 127 -19.19 6.09 -6.81
C ALA A 127 -18.63 5.39 -5.56
N ALA A 128 -19.30 4.33 -5.14
CA ALA A 128 -18.82 3.40 -4.12
C ALA A 128 -19.28 2.00 -4.50
N THR A 129 -18.46 1.00 -4.21
CA THR A 129 -18.79 -0.41 -4.47
C THR A 129 -19.08 -1.16 -3.18
N GLY A 130 -19.82 -2.24 -3.33
CA GLY A 130 -20.11 -3.16 -2.26
C GLY A 130 -20.51 -4.53 -2.77
N ILE A 131 -20.82 -5.41 -1.83
CA ILE A 131 -21.35 -6.73 -2.11
C ILE A 131 -22.46 -7.05 -1.13
N ARG A 132 -23.52 -7.64 -1.65
CA ARG A 132 -24.61 -8.22 -0.88
C ARG A 132 -24.47 -9.72 -0.89
N TRP A 133 -24.55 -10.32 0.29
CA TRP A 133 -24.65 -11.76 0.51
C TRP A 133 -26.04 -12.12 1.00
N GLU A 134 -26.69 -13.06 0.33
CA GLU A 134 -27.92 -13.71 0.77
C GLU A 134 -27.58 -15.16 1.15
N LEU A 135 -27.76 -15.51 2.43
CA LEU A 135 -27.21 -16.74 3.01
C LEU A 135 -28.29 -17.54 3.73
N GLU A 136 -28.29 -18.86 3.56
CA GLU A 136 -29.29 -19.73 4.17
C GLU A 136 -28.63 -20.95 4.83
N ALA A 137 -28.87 -21.12 6.13
CA ALA A 137 -28.37 -22.25 6.91
C ALA A 137 -29.17 -22.43 8.20
N ASP A 138 -29.30 -23.67 8.66
CA ASP A 138 -30.01 -23.99 9.92
C ASP A 138 -29.32 -23.44 11.17
N TRP A 139 -27.99 -23.33 11.13
CA TRP A 139 -27.16 -22.84 12.23
C TRP A 139 -27.03 -21.31 12.24
N LEU A 140 -27.54 -20.61 11.22
CA LEU A 140 -27.27 -19.19 10.98
C LEU A 140 -28.14 -18.27 11.85
N ASN A 141 -27.75 -18.11 13.11
CA ASN A 141 -28.24 -17.08 14.02
C ASN A 141 -27.37 -15.80 13.96
N GLU A 142 -27.76 -14.73 14.66
CA GLU A 142 -27.03 -13.45 14.66
C GLU A 142 -25.55 -13.60 15.05
N THR A 143 -25.26 -14.39 16.09
CA THR A 143 -23.89 -14.63 16.55
C THR A 143 -23.05 -15.34 15.48
N SER A 144 -23.62 -16.35 14.85
CA SER A 144 -22.94 -17.16 13.83
C SER A 144 -22.80 -16.40 12.50
N LEU A 145 -23.76 -15.52 12.18
CA LEU A 145 -23.68 -14.61 11.04
C LEU A 145 -22.59 -13.56 11.25
N LEU A 146 -22.46 -13.01 12.45
CA LEU A 146 -21.37 -12.10 12.79
C LEU A 146 -20.00 -12.80 12.71
N LYS A 147 -19.88 -14.04 13.22
CA LYS A 147 -18.65 -14.85 13.07
C LYS A 147 -18.35 -15.07 11.58
N LEU A 148 -19.32 -15.53 10.80
CA LEU A 148 -19.17 -15.78 9.36
C LEU A 148 -18.73 -14.51 8.62
N THR A 149 -19.36 -13.38 8.93
CA THR A 149 -19.07 -12.10 8.30
C THR A 149 -17.63 -11.67 8.57
N ARG A 150 -17.21 -11.69 9.84
CA ARG A 150 -15.86 -11.27 10.24
C ARG A 150 -14.75 -12.20 9.74
N VAL A 151 -15.04 -13.49 9.58
CA VAL A 151 -14.02 -14.49 9.24
C VAL A 151 -13.93 -14.73 7.73
N LEU A 152 -15.05 -14.71 7.00
CA LEU A 152 -15.10 -15.15 5.60
C LEU A 152 -15.65 -14.13 4.59
N LEU A 153 -16.51 -13.20 5.00
CA LEU A 153 -17.22 -12.33 4.05
C LEU A 153 -16.62 -10.93 3.93
N ALA A 154 -16.25 -10.32 5.06
CA ALA A 154 -15.76 -8.95 5.15
C ALA A 154 -14.38 -8.93 5.79
N ASN A 155 -13.50 -8.06 5.29
CA ASN A 155 -12.27 -7.75 5.98
C ASN A 155 -12.53 -6.59 6.96
N SER A 156 -12.53 -6.88 8.26
CA SER A 156 -12.88 -5.87 9.28
C SER A 156 -11.94 -4.68 9.36
N LEU A 157 -10.79 -4.69 8.68
CA LEU A 157 -9.86 -3.56 8.64
C LEU A 157 -10.30 -2.52 7.61
N ILE A 158 -10.73 -2.96 6.43
CA ILE A 158 -11.03 -2.12 5.27
C ILE A 158 -12.50 -2.06 4.90
N ASP A 159 -13.28 -3.02 5.37
CA ASP A 159 -14.70 -3.13 5.11
C ASP A 159 -15.53 -2.79 6.35
N ARG A 160 -16.72 -2.28 6.07
CA ARG A 160 -17.83 -2.17 7.01
C ARG A 160 -18.99 -2.98 6.46
N TRP A 161 -19.87 -3.41 7.35
CA TRP A 161 -21.03 -4.20 6.96
C TRP A 161 -22.26 -3.79 7.76
N GLU A 162 -23.42 -4.03 7.17
CA GLU A 162 -24.72 -3.94 7.81
C GLU A 162 -25.50 -5.24 7.56
N PHE A 163 -26.29 -5.66 8.55
CA PHE A 163 -27.21 -6.78 8.39
C PHE A 163 -28.50 -6.24 7.78
N GLY A 164 -28.71 -6.51 6.49
CA GLY A 164 -29.71 -5.83 5.67
C GLY A 164 -29.06 -4.87 4.67
N GLU A 165 -29.75 -3.80 4.32
CA GLU A 165 -29.26 -2.83 3.34
C GLU A 165 -28.25 -1.86 3.95
N ILE A 166 -27.14 -1.62 3.26
CA ILE A 166 -26.09 -0.68 3.69
C ILE A 166 -26.21 0.67 2.99
N ASN A 167 -26.01 1.76 3.74
CA ASN A 167 -25.86 3.11 3.16
C ASN A 167 -24.42 3.28 2.66
N PRO A 168 -24.13 3.82 1.46
CA PRO A 168 -22.75 4.14 1.06
C PRO A 168 -22.20 5.29 1.92
N ILE A 169 -20.88 5.30 2.14
CA ILE A 169 -20.20 6.46 2.72
C ILE A 169 -19.20 6.96 1.70
N PHE A 170 -19.44 8.17 1.22
CA PHE A 170 -18.46 8.91 0.45
C PHE A 170 -17.64 9.76 1.42
N PRO A 171 -16.31 9.80 1.31
CA PRO A 171 -15.50 10.72 2.09
C PRO A 171 -16.04 12.15 1.91
N GLU A 172 -16.61 12.74 2.97
CA GLU A 172 -17.05 14.13 2.97
C GLU A 172 -15.88 15.02 3.40
N GLY A 173 -15.73 16.16 2.72
CA GLY A 173 -14.59 17.04 2.96
C GLY A 173 -14.70 17.77 4.30
N GLN A 174 -13.92 17.36 5.29
CA GLN A 174 -13.45 18.32 6.29
C GLN A 174 -12.38 19.20 5.62
N LEU A 175 -12.72 20.46 5.42
CA LEU A 175 -11.88 21.48 4.79
C LEU A 175 -10.73 22.00 5.68
N LEU A 176 -10.74 21.66 6.97
CA LEU A 176 -9.72 22.13 7.91
C LEU A 176 -8.51 21.20 7.86
N VAL A 177 -7.47 21.64 7.16
CA VAL A 177 -6.12 21.08 7.29
C VAL A 177 -5.64 21.35 8.72
N PRO A 178 -5.30 20.31 9.50
CA PRO A 178 -4.73 20.50 10.82
C PRO A 178 -3.47 21.38 10.75
N PRO A 179 -3.29 22.35 11.67
CA PRO A 179 -2.08 23.16 11.70
C PRO A 179 -0.86 22.29 12.05
N VAL A 180 0.33 22.75 11.63
CA VAL A 180 1.61 22.16 12.05
C VAL A 180 1.78 22.33 13.55
N GLU A 181 1.95 21.23 14.29
CA GLU A 181 2.25 21.27 15.71
C GLU A 181 3.75 21.58 15.94
N GLN A 182 4.06 22.28 17.03
CA GLN A 182 5.43 22.61 17.44
C GLN A 182 5.69 22.14 18.87
N TYR A 183 6.90 21.64 19.10
CA TYR A 183 7.35 21.14 20.40
C TYR A 183 8.66 21.82 20.80
N ASP A 184 8.67 22.45 21.97
CA ASP A 184 9.90 22.89 22.61
C ASP A 184 10.52 21.71 23.39
N LEU A 185 11.44 21.00 22.74
CA LEU A 185 12.16 19.90 23.40
C LEU A 185 13.09 20.39 24.51
N GLY A 186 13.50 21.67 24.52
CA GLY A 186 14.48 22.20 25.48
C GLY A 186 13.96 22.27 26.92
N ILE A 187 12.65 22.26 27.10
CA ILE A 187 11.99 22.24 28.42
C ILE A 187 11.55 20.85 28.87
N MET A 188 11.69 19.82 28.01
CA MET A 188 11.25 18.46 28.30
C MET A 188 12.31 17.69 29.08
N ASP A 189 11.90 17.02 30.14
CA ASP A 189 12.71 16.02 30.84
C ASP A 189 12.63 14.64 30.15
N ASP A 190 13.39 13.68 30.64
CA ASP A 190 13.49 12.32 30.08
C ASP A 190 12.11 11.64 29.97
N ASP A 191 11.26 11.79 31.00
CA ASP A 191 9.92 11.19 31.01
C ASP A 191 8.99 11.87 30.00
N SER A 192 9.06 13.21 29.87
CA SER A 192 8.28 13.96 28.88
C SER A 192 8.68 13.61 27.44
N LEU A 193 9.98 13.42 27.17
CA LEU A 193 10.47 12.97 25.87
C LEU A 193 9.91 11.58 25.50
N LEU A 194 9.93 10.66 26.47
CA LEU A 194 9.37 9.32 26.26
C LEU A 194 7.84 9.34 26.10
N SER A 195 7.14 10.21 26.84
CA SER A 195 5.69 10.40 26.69
C SER A 195 5.36 10.88 25.28
N LEU A 196 6.09 11.88 24.77
CA LEU A 196 5.92 12.38 23.39
C LEU A 196 6.15 11.27 22.36
N SER A 197 7.23 10.49 22.51
CA SER A 197 7.52 9.35 21.63
C SER A 197 6.41 8.30 21.65
N SER A 198 5.84 8.00 22.82
CA SER A 198 4.75 7.03 22.98
C SER A 198 3.42 7.56 22.42
N GLU A 199 3.03 8.79 22.76
CA GLU A 199 1.79 9.44 22.32
C GLU A 199 1.72 9.56 20.80
N ARG A 200 2.83 9.96 20.19
CA ARG A 200 2.95 10.03 18.73
C ARG A 200 3.40 8.72 18.08
N ARG A 201 3.64 7.67 18.86
CA ARG A 201 4.03 6.32 18.38
C ARG A 201 5.26 6.36 17.45
N LEU A 202 6.26 7.15 17.82
CA LEU A 202 7.47 7.36 17.05
C LEU A 202 8.43 6.15 17.09
N ALA A 203 8.26 5.29 18.09
CA ALA A 203 9.17 4.18 18.41
C ALA A 203 10.64 4.63 18.58
N LEU A 204 10.86 5.88 19.00
CA LEU A 204 12.17 6.42 19.33
C LEU A 204 12.47 6.13 20.80
N ASP A 205 13.68 5.64 21.07
CA ASP A 205 14.15 5.44 22.42
C ASP A 205 14.66 6.74 23.07
N LEU A 206 15.00 6.70 24.35
CA LEU A 206 15.47 7.89 25.09
C LEU A 206 16.78 8.46 24.50
N THR A 207 17.67 7.61 24.00
CA THR A 207 18.95 8.06 23.43
C THR A 207 18.70 8.84 22.15
N GLU A 208 17.80 8.35 21.31
CA GLU A 208 17.40 8.99 20.06
C GLU A 208 16.65 10.30 20.32
N MET A 209 15.68 10.30 21.25
CA MET A 209 14.97 11.52 21.65
C MET A 209 15.92 12.58 22.22
N LYS A 210 16.92 12.18 23.01
CA LYS A 210 17.96 13.11 23.51
C LYS A 210 18.85 13.65 22.40
N ALA A 211 19.18 12.84 21.40
CA ALA A 211 19.95 13.30 20.24
C ALA A 211 19.18 14.37 19.46
N ILE A 212 17.88 14.16 19.26
CA ILE A 212 16.98 15.14 18.61
C ILE A 212 16.89 16.40 19.48
N GLN A 213 16.60 16.27 20.77
CA GLN A 213 16.53 17.39 21.72
C GLN A 213 17.81 18.23 21.68
N ALA A 214 18.99 17.59 21.80
CA ALA A 214 20.27 18.27 21.80
C ALA A 214 20.50 19.08 20.51
N TRP A 215 20.10 18.53 19.36
CA TRP A 215 20.22 19.22 18.08
C TRP A 215 19.32 20.46 18.01
N PHE A 216 18.03 20.34 18.34
CA PHE A 216 17.08 21.46 18.26
C PHE A 216 17.36 22.55 19.30
N VAL A 217 17.82 22.17 20.49
CA VAL A 217 18.33 23.13 21.50
C VAL A 217 19.53 23.92 20.95
N ALA A 218 20.46 23.25 20.28
CA ALA A 218 21.60 23.92 19.66
C ALA A 218 21.19 24.87 18.52
N GLN A 219 20.16 24.51 17.75
CA GLN A 219 19.58 25.37 16.71
C GLN A 219 18.73 26.53 17.25
N ARG A 220 18.39 26.51 18.56
CA ARG A 220 17.54 27.51 19.23
C ARG A 220 16.18 27.67 18.57
N ARG A 221 15.56 26.56 18.19
CA ARG A 221 14.21 26.52 17.62
C ARG A 221 13.44 25.29 18.07
N GLU A 222 12.13 25.41 18.05
CA GLU A 222 11.20 24.29 18.25
C GLU A 222 11.26 23.33 17.07
N ILE A 223 10.94 22.06 17.34
CA ILE A 223 10.75 21.03 16.31
C ILE A 223 9.28 21.00 15.89
N THR A 224 9.03 20.84 14.59
CA THR A 224 7.67 20.60 14.09
C THR A 224 7.30 19.11 14.14
N ASP A 225 6.01 18.79 14.20
CA ASP A 225 5.54 17.40 14.01
C ASP A 225 6.03 16.78 12.70
N VAL A 226 6.07 17.55 11.61
CA VAL A 226 6.60 17.10 10.31
C VAL A 226 8.06 16.63 10.42
N GLU A 227 8.91 17.43 11.07
CA GLU A 227 10.32 17.09 11.28
C GLU A 227 10.49 15.91 12.23
N LEU A 228 9.71 15.87 13.31
CA LEU A 228 9.78 14.82 14.32
C LEU A 228 9.37 13.47 13.72
N GLU A 229 8.24 13.41 13.00
CA GLU A 229 7.76 12.20 12.33
C GLU A 229 8.74 11.77 11.22
N MET A 230 9.29 12.70 10.44
CA MET A 230 10.31 12.40 9.43
C MET A 230 11.57 11.76 10.04
N ILE A 231 12.07 12.32 11.14
CA ILE A 231 13.23 11.75 11.83
C ILE A 231 12.90 10.37 12.38
N ALA A 232 11.75 10.20 13.04
CA ALA A 232 11.31 8.92 13.58
C ALA A 232 11.24 7.83 12.51
N GLN A 233 10.63 8.14 11.36
CA GLN A 233 10.55 7.24 10.23
C GLN A 233 11.94 6.91 9.66
N THR A 234 12.78 7.93 9.44
CA THR A 234 14.12 7.78 8.87
C THR A 234 15.01 6.95 9.79
N TRP A 235 14.86 7.09 11.10
CA TRP A 235 15.62 6.39 12.12
C TRP A 235 14.99 5.06 12.56
N SER A 236 13.92 4.61 11.93
CA SER A 236 13.29 3.32 12.24
C SER A 236 14.22 2.13 11.92
N GLU A 237 13.96 0.96 12.51
CA GLU A 237 14.71 -0.27 12.18
C GLU A 237 14.55 -0.63 10.70
N HIS A 238 13.34 -0.49 10.17
CA HIS A 238 13.02 -0.74 8.77
C HIS A 238 13.83 0.12 7.80
N CYS A 239 14.03 1.42 8.08
CA CYS A 239 14.77 2.32 7.19
C CYS A 239 16.29 2.24 7.41
N VAL A 240 16.75 2.27 8.67
CA VAL A 240 18.21 2.31 8.97
C VAL A 240 18.84 0.93 8.91
N HIS A 241 18.09 -0.14 9.18
CA HIS A 241 18.61 -1.49 9.33
C HIS A 241 19.64 -1.58 10.47
N LYS A 242 19.28 -1.10 11.68
CA LYS A 242 20.25 -0.96 12.79
C LYS A 242 20.82 -2.31 13.19
N SER A 243 20.01 -3.37 13.20
CA SER A 243 20.48 -4.73 13.51
C SER A 243 21.55 -5.22 12.52
N PHE A 244 21.41 -4.91 11.23
CA PHE A 244 22.39 -5.25 10.20
C PHE A 244 23.69 -4.45 10.32
N LYS A 245 23.64 -3.28 10.96
CA LYS A 245 24.77 -2.37 11.19
C LYS A 245 25.40 -2.53 12.58
N ALA A 246 24.79 -3.30 13.48
CA ALA A 246 25.23 -3.45 14.85
C ALA A 246 26.56 -4.23 14.99
N ASP A 247 27.24 -4.01 16.11
CA ASP A 247 28.28 -4.89 16.62
C ASP A 247 27.64 -6.08 17.34
N ILE A 248 27.96 -7.30 16.92
CA ILE A 248 27.40 -8.53 17.47
C ILE A 248 28.49 -9.29 18.21
N GLU A 249 28.36 -9.45 19.53
CA GLU A 249 29.20 -10.37 20.32
C GLU A 249 28.63 -11.80 20.24
N VAL A 250 29.44 -12.73 19.73
CA VAL A 250 29.09 -14.14 19.61
C VAL A 250 29.55 -14.88 20.87
N ILE A 251 28.60 -15.20 21.75
CA ILE A 251 28.82 -15.94 22.99
C ILE A 251 28.66 -17.45 22.74
N ARG A 252 29.59 -18.26 23.27
CA ARG A 252 29.62 -19.73 23.05
C ARG A 252 29.08 -20.47 24.26
N ASP A 253 28.12 -21.38 24.05
CA ASP A 253 27.85 -22.47 24.99
C ASP A 253 28.91 -23.56 24.78
N SER A 254 29.81 -23.70 25.76
CA SER A 254 30.95 -24.60 25.70
C SER A 254 30.53 -26.08 25.72
N LYS A 255 30.55 -26.73 24.54
CA LYS A 255 30.79 -28.18 24.46
C LYS A 255 32.18 -28.45 23.84
N PRO A 256 32.97 -29.39 24.39
CA PRO A 256 34.42 -29.43 24.16
C PRO A 256 34.85 -30.08 22.82
N SER A 257 33.92 -30.49 21.96
CA SER A 257 34.24 -31.40 20.85
C SER A 257 34.12 -30.84 19.44
N ASP A 258 33.73 -29.57 19.25
CA ASP A 258 33.54 -29.03 17.91
C ASP A 258 34.65 -28.07 17.46
N ARG A 259 35.04 -28.28 16.21
CA ARG A 259 36.13 -27.69 15.41
C ARG A 259 36.12 -26.15 15.45
N GLU A 260 37.25 -25.53 15.07
CA GLU A 260 37.41 -24.08 14.92
C GLU A 260 36.13 -23.39 14.44
N SER A 261 35.64 -22.43 15.22
CA SER A 261 34.42 -21.67 14.94
C SER A 261 34.49 -21.02 13.55
N ALA A 262 33.43 -21.16 12.75
CA ALA A 262 33.31 -20.49 11.47
C ALA A 262 33.23 -18.96 11.57
N PHE A 263 32.96 -18.40 12.77
CA PHE A 263 32.74 -16.97 12.99
C PHE A 263 33.64 -16.37 14.10
N PRO A 264 34.04 -15.08 13.98
CA PRO A 264 34.82 -14.37 14.99
C PRO A 264 34.01 -14.05 16.25
N ARG A 265 34.68 -13.62 17.33
CA ARG A 265 34.03 -13.26 18.62
C ARG A 265 33.14 -12.02 18.50
N ILE A 266 33.57 -11.04 17.72
CA ILE A 266 32.80 -9.83 17.45
C ILE A 266 32.65 -9.72 15.94
N ILE A 267 31.42 -9.47 15.48
CA ILE A 267 31.09 -9.20 14.09
C ILE A 267 30.67 -7.73 14.00
N HIS A 268 31.38 -6.95 13.21
CA HIS A 268 31.09 -5.54 12.99
C HIS A 268 30.18 -5.38 11.77
N SER A 269 28.87 -5.19 11.97
CA SER A 269 27.85 -5.19 10.91
C SER A 269 27.87 -6.48 10.08
N ILE A 270 26.83 -7.31 10.26
CA ILE A 270 26.65 -8.51 9.42
C ILE A 270 26.51 -8.16 7.93
N PHE A 271 25.92 -6.99 7.62
CA PHE A 271 25.79 -6.50 6.26
C PHE A 271 27.15 -6.20 5.63
N ASN A 272 27.95 -5.35 6.28
CA ASN A 272 29.26 -4.98 5.74
C ASN A 272 30.19 -6.20 5.69
N THR A 273 30.21 -7.00 6.75
CA THR A 273 31.14 -8.14 6.89
C THR A 273 30.85 -9.26 5.90
N TYR A 274 29.58 -9.69 5.76
CA TYR A 274 29.27 -10.92 5.02
C TYR A 274 28.55 -10.70 3.69
N ILE A 275 27.91 -9.54 3.48
CA ILE A 275 27.15 -9.28 2.25
C ILE A 275 27.95 -8.34 1.34
N LYS A 276 28.27 -7.14 1.85
CA LYS A 276 28.97 -6.12 1.06
C LYS A 276 30.41 -6.52 0.76
N ASN A 277 31.19 -6.89 1.78
CA ASN A 277 32.59 -7.29 1.59
C ASN A 277 32.71 -8.50 0.65
N THR A 278 31.86 -9.52 0.78
CA THR A 278 31.84 -10.66 -0.15
C THR A 278 31.59 -10.21 -1.59
N THR A 279 30.67 -9.28 -1.81
CA THR A 279 30.36 -8.74 -3.14
C THR A 279 31.54 -7.94 -3.71
N GLU A 280 32.19 -7.12 -2.87
CA GLU A 280 33.38 -6.33 -3.23
C GLU A 280 34.60 -7.23 -3.53
N GLU A 281 34.81 -8.29 -2.75
CA GLU A 281 35.88 -9.28 -2.95
C GLU A 281 35.71 -10.07 -4.25
N ILE A 282 34.48 -10.47 -4.57
CA ILE A 282 34.18 -11.13 -5.85
C ILE A 282 34.47 -10.17 -7.02
N GLY A 283 34.16 -8.87 -6.85
CA GLY A 283 34.55 -7.83 -7.80
C GLY A 283 34.07 -8.08 -9.23
N ALA A 284 32.90 -8.73 -9.38
CA ALA A 284 32.42 -9.19 -10.67
C ALA A 284 32.21 -8.01 -11.64
N PRO A 285 32.86 -8.00 -12.84
CA PRO A 285 32.89 -6.82 -13.72
C PRO A 285 31.53 -6.50 -14.37
N TRP A 286 30.61 -7.46 -14.35
CA TRP A 286 29.24 -7.29 -14.82
C TRP A 286 28.33 -6.64 -13.77
N VAL A 287 28.71 -6.54 -12.50
CA VAL A 287 27.92 -5.78 -11.51
C VAL A 287 28.10 -4.29 -11.76
N LYS A 288 27.00 -3.57 -12.01
CA LYS A 288 26.99 -2.13 -12.33
C LYS A 288 26.53 -1.27 -11.16
N SER A 289 25.57 -1.78 -10.39
CA SER A 289 25.15 -1.15 -9.14
C SER A 289 24.79 -2.23 -8.11
N ALA A 290 25.27 -2.03 -6.89
CA ALA A 290 24.92 -2.83 -5.73
C ALA A 290 24.95 -1.92 -4.49
N PHE A 291 23.95 -2.05 -3.62
CA PHE A 291 23.85 -1.36 -2.32
C PHE A 291 23.73 0.18 -2.35
N VAL A 292 23.52 0.80 -3.51
CA VAL A 292 23.45 2.27 -3.65
C VAL A 292 22.22 2.79 -4.41
N ASP A 293 21.45 1.90 -5.04
CA ASP A 293 20.23 2.20 -5.79
C ASP A 293 19.08 1.29 -5.31
N ASN A 294 17.84 1.58 -5.73
CA ASN A 294 16.63 0.81 -5.34
C ASN A 294 16.71 -0.67 -5.73
N ALA A 295 17.46 -1.02 -6.77
CA ALA A 295 17.67 -2.38 -7.25
C ALA A 295 19.14 -2.64 -7.63
N GLY A 296 19.58 -3.89 -7.52
CA GLY A 296 20.88 -4.31 -8.03
C GLY A 296 20.86 -4.35 -9.57
N ILE A 297 21.92 -3.88 -10.22
CA ILE A 297 22.03 -3.83 -11.68
C ILE A 297 23.25 -4.63 -12.14
N VAL A 298 23.04 -5.50 -13.12
CA VAL A 298 24.11 -6.26 -13.79
C VAL A 298 24.04 -6.05 -15.30
N SER A 299 25.20 -6.01 -15.97
CA SER A 299 25.27 -6.07 -17.42
C SER A 299 25.00 -7.49 -17.89
N PHE A 300 23.97 -7.64 -18.72
CA PHE A 300 23.57 -8.92 -19.27
C PHE A 300 24.32 -9.21 -20.57
N ASP A 301 24.39 -8.21 -21.45
CA ASP A 301 25.19 -8.22 -22.66
C ASP A 301 25.68 -6.81 -23.03
N ASP A 302 26.19 -6.64 -24.25
CA ASP A 302 26.70 -5.35 -24.73
C ASP A 302 25.63 -4.27 -24.92
N ARG A 303 24.35 -4.65 -24.95
CA ARG A 303 23.20 -3.79 -25.23
C ARG A 303 22.29 -3.59 -24.02
N TRP A 304 22.22 -4.56 -23.12
CA TRP A 304 21.22 -4.62 -22.06
C TRP A 304 21.84 -4.79 -20.68
N ASP A 305 21.27 -4.06 -19.73
CA ASP A 305 21.42 -4.27 -18.30
C ASP A 305 20.14 -4.95 -17.75
N LEU A 306 20.33 -5.85 -16.79
CA LEU A 306 19.26 -6.44 -15.98
C LEU A 306 19.30 -5.86 -14.58
N SER A 307 18.12 -5.52 -14.05
CA SER A 307 17.96 -5.16 -12.65
C SER A 307 17.18 -6.24 -11.89
N PHE A 308 17.50 -6.41 -10.61
CA PHE A 308 16.83 -7.36 -9.74
C PHE A 308 16.68 -6.80 -8.32
N LYS A 309 15.50 -6.98 -7.75
CA LYS A 309 15.18 -6.61 -6.37
C LYS A 309 14.20 -7.63 -5.79
N VAL A 310 14.32 -7.86 -4.49
CA VAL A 310 13.39 -8.66 -3.69
C VAL A 310 13.11 -7.91 -2.40
N GLU A 311 11.85 -7.85 -2.03
CA GLU A 311 11.36 -7.29 -0.78
C GLU A 311 10.50 -8.30 -0.03
N THR A 312 10.09 -7.94 1.19
CA THR A 312 9.14 -8.70 1.98
C THR A 312 7.96 -7.84 2.42
N HIS A 313 6.76 -8.42 2.44
CA HIS A 313 5.56 -7.74 2.95
C HIS A 313 4.83 -8.58 3.99
N ASN A 314 5.58 -9.06 4.98
CA ASN A 314 5.15 -10.07 5.97
C ASN A 314 4.02 -9.57 6.87
N HIS A 315 4.26 -8.51 7.65
CA HIS A 315 3.30 -8.00 8.64
C HIS A 315 1.98 -7.53 8.00
N PRO A 316 2.00 -6.75 6.90
CA PRO A 316 0.75 -6.39 6.22
C PRO A 316 0.02 -7.63 5.71
N SER A 317 0.72 -8.62 5.15
CA SER A 317 0.10 -9.85 4.65
C SER A 317 -0.44 -10.77 5.77
N ALA A 318 0.05 -10.66 7.00
CA ALA A 318 -0.49 -11.38 8.15
C ALA A 318 -1.88 -10.86 8.56
N ILE A 319 -2.10 -9.56 8.35
CA ILE A 319 -3.23 -8.79 8.85
C ILE A 319 -4.29 -8.59 7.75
N GLU A 320 -3.84 -8.24 6.54
CA GLU A 320 -4.63 -8.02 5.33
C GLU A 320 -3.94 -8.73 4.15
N PRO A 321 -4.17 -10.04 3.97
CA PRO A 321 -3.37 -10.86 3.07
C PRO A 321 -3.39 -10.43 1.60
N PHE A 322 -4.54 -9.95 1.10
CA PHE A 322 -4.66 -9.54 -0.30
C PHE A 322 -3.86 -8.26 -0.57
N GLY A 323 -4.20 -7.17 0.11
CA GLY A 323 -3.57 -5.87 -0.03
C GLY A 323 -2.09 -5.91 0.33
N GLY A 324 -1.72 -6.64 1.39
CA GLY A 324 -0.31 -6.83 1.74
C GLY A 324 0.51 -7.46 0.61
N ALA A 325 0.07 -8.57 0.03
CA ALA A 325 0.81 -9.17 -1.08
C ALA A 325 0.75 -8.31 -2.36
N ASN A 326 -0.41 -7.71 -2.62
CA ASN A 326 -0.64 -6.81 -3.75
C ASN A 326 0.35 -5.63 -3.72
N THR A 327 0.44 -4.89 -2.61
CA THR A 327 1.37 -3.75 -2.49
C THR A 327 2.82 -4.18 -2.37
N GLY A 328 3.11 -5.38 -1.85
CA GLY A 328 4.46 -5.97 -1.90
C GLY A 328 4.95 -6.18 -3.34
N VAL A 329 4.09 -6.69 -4.23
CA VAL A 329 4.41 -6.81 -5.66
C VAL A 329 4.52 -5.43 -6.31
N GLY A 330 3.60 -4.52 -6.00
CA GLY A 330 3.64 -3.14 -6.49
C GLY A 330 4.94 -2.42 -6.13
N GLY A 331 5.38 -2.52 -4.88
CA GLY A 331 6.63 -1.92 -4.38
C GLY A 331 7.86 -2.39 -5.13
N VAL A 332 8.06 -3.71 -5.24
CA VAL A 332 9.24 -4.24 -5.93
C VAL A 332 9.23 -3.96 -7.45
N ILE A 333 8.05 -3.80 -8.06
CA ILE A 333 7.94 -3.30 -9.44
C ILE A 333 8.41 -1.83 -9.50
N ARG A 334 8.06 -0.99 -8.53
CA ARG A 334 8.51 0.41 -8.49
C ARG A 334 10.01 0.53 -8.24
N ASP A 335 10.62 -0.34 -7.44
CA ASP A 335 12.08 -0.38 -7.30
C ASP A 335 12.78 -0.54 -8.66
N ILE A 336 12.27 -1.47 -9.48
CA ILE A 336 12.77 -1.70 -10.84
C ILE A 336 12.54 -0.48 -11.74
N MET A 337 11.41 0.19 -11.59
CA MET A 337 11.14 1.47 -12.24
C MET A 337 12.10 2.57 -11.75
N GLY A 338 12.47 2.60 -10.47
CA GLY A 338 13.39 3.54 -9.84
C GLY A 338 14.81 3.47 -10.40
N VAL A 339 15.18 2.34 -11.02
CA VAL A 339 16.43 2.22 -11.78
C VAL A 339 16.26 2.36 -13.30
N SER A 340 15.17 3.03 -13.72
CA SER A 340 14.83 3.29 -15.13
C SER A 340 14.63 2.02 -15.98
N ALA A 341 14.43 0.85 -15.37
CA ALA A 341 14.26 -0.40 -16.07
C ALA A 341 12.79 -0.71 -16.34
N LYS A 342 12.52 -1.46 -17.41
CA LYS A 342 11.19 -2.00 -17.69
C LYS A 342 11.03 -3.30 -16.87
N PRO A 343 10.07 -3.39 -15.95
CA PRO A 343 9.72 -4.66 -15.31
C PRO A 343 9.29 -5.69 -16.35
N ILE A 344 9.86 -6.90 -16.29
CA ILE A 344 9.59 -7.98 -17.25
C ILE A 344 9.11 -9.28 -16.61
N ALA A 345 9.37 -9.48 -15.31
CA ALA A 345 8.94 -10.67 -14.59
C ALA A 345 8.92 -10.42 -13.08
N VAL A 346 7.95 -11.05 -12.40
CA VAL A 346 7.86 -11.10 -10.94
C VAL A 346 8.25 -12.50 -10.45
N THR A 347 8.73 -12.59 -9.21
CA THR A 347 9.01 -13.85 -8.51
C THR A 347 8.45 -13.81 -7.09
N ASP A 348 8.07 -14.94 -6.52
CA ASP A 348 7.52 -15.01 -5.17
C ASP A 348 8.05 -16.18 -4.32
N ILE A 349 8.38 -15.93 -3.06
CA ILE A 349 8.59 -17.02 -2.09
C ILE A 349 7.60 -16.83 -0.97
N LEU A 350 6.71 -17.81 -0.79
CA LEU A 350 5.56 -17.73 0.08
C LEU A 350 5.67 -18.78 1.19
N CYS A 351 5.76 -18.35 2.44
CA CYS A 351 5.82 -19.23 3.60
C CYS A 351 4.57 -19.06 4.47
N PHE A 352 3.84 -20.14 4.70
CA PHE A 352 2.58 -20.14 5.46
C PHE A 352 2.58 -21.17 6.59
N GLY A 353 1.69 -20.98 7.57
CA GLY A 353 1.35 -22.04 8.52
C GLY A 353 0.66 -23.22 7.83
N PRO A 354 0.69 -24.45 8.40
CA PRO A 354 0.02 -25.61 7.83
C PRO A 354 -1.46 -25.32 7.56
N PRO A 355 -2.01 -25.72 6.40
CA PRO A 355 -3.39 -25.40 6.03
C PRO A 355 -4.44 -26.20 6.81
N ASP A 356 -4.01 -27.22 7.56
CA ASP A 356 -4.83 -28.13 8.37
C ASP A 356 -4.65 -27.93 9.88
N ILE A 357 -3.95 -26.87 10.30
CA ILE A 357 -3.82 -26.49 11.72
C ILE A 357 -5.20 -26.25 12.34
N SER A 358 -5.41 -26.71 13.57
CA SER A 358 -6.68 -26.49 14.27
C SER A 358 -6.79 -25.05 14.80
N GLU A 359 -8.03 -24.53 14.92
CA GLU A 359 -8.25 -23.19 15.50
C GLU A 359 -7.67 -23.06 16.92
N ASP A 360 -7.70 -24.14 17.70
CA ASP A 360 -7.21 -24.17 19.09
C ASP A 360 -5.67 -24.07 19.18
N GLU A 361 -4.95 -24.39 18.10
CA GLU A 361 -3.49 -24.28 18.02
C GLU A 361 -3.02 -22.92 17.49
N LEU A 362 -3.93 -22.11 16.94
CA LEU A 362 -3.60 -20.79 16.39
C LEU A 362 -3.40 -19.77 17.51
N PRO A 363 -2.33 -18.95 17.44
CA PRO A 363 -2.18 -17.83 18.35
C PRO A 363 -3.37 -16.89 18.24
N GLN A 364 -3.85 -16.42 19.39
CA GLN A 364 -5.02 -15.55 19.45
C GLN A 364 -4.80 -14.29 18.59
N GLY A 365 -5.78 -13.96 17.75
CA GLY A 365 -5.75 -12.78 16.87
C GLY A 365 -5.09 -13.01 15.51
N THR A 366 -4.67 -14.25 15.20
CA THR A 366 -4.09 -14.59 13.88
C THR A 366 -5.17 -15.05 12.89
N LEU A 367 -4.98 -14.74 11.61
CA LEU A 367 -5.82 -15.28 10.55
C LEU A 367 -5.43 -16.75 10.28
N HIS A 368 -6.42 -17.59 9.97
CA HIS A 368 -6.16 -18.98 9.63
C HIS A 368 -5.23 -19.08 8.40
N PRO A 369 -4.17 -19.92 8.39
CA PRO A 369 -3.20 -19.95 7.30
C PRO A 369 -3.78 -20.18 5.90
N ARG A 370 -4.88 -20.93 5.77
CA ARG A 370 -5.62 -21.06 4.50
C ARG A 370 -6.12 -19.71 3.95
N LEU A 371 -6.65 -18.85 4.82
CA LEU A 371 -7.16 -17.54 4.44
C LEU A 371 -6.01 -16.63 4.03
N VAL A 372 -4.91 -16.65 4.79
CA VAL A 372 -3.69 -15.93 4.48
C VAL A 372 -3.14 -16.35 3.12
N ALA A 373 -2.95 -17.65 2.90
CA ALA A 373 -2.43 -18.18 1.64
C ALA A 373 -3.30 -17.79 0.44
N ARG A 374 -4.64 -17.92 0.56
CA ARG A 374 -5.56 -17.54 -0.52
C ARG A 374 -5.48 -16.05 -0.84
N GLY A 375 -5.51 -15.19 0.19
CA GLY A 375 -5.46 -13.75 -0.01
C GLY A 375 -4.13 -13.30 -0.58
N VAL A 376 -3.00 -13.84 -0.09
CA VAL A 376 -1.66 -13.53 -0.62
C VAL A 376 -1.54 -13.90 -2.09
N VAL A 377 -1.92 -15.13 -2.47
CA VAL A 377 -1.86 -15.58 -3.87
C VAL A 377 -2.73 -14.70 -4.77
N ALA A 378 -3.96 -14.39 -4.33
CA ALA A 378 -4.85 -13.49 -5.07
C ALA A 378 -4.29 -12.08 -5.19
N GLY A 379 -3.59 -11.57 -4.16
CA GLY A 379 -2.95 -10.26 -4.18
C GLY A 379 -1.79 -10.17 -5.16
N VAL A 380 -0.92 -11.19 -5.18
CA VAL A 380 0.18 -11.33 -6.16
C VAL A 380 -0.37 -11.40 -7.58
N GLU A 381 -1.37 -12.25 -7.80
CA GLU A 381 -2.04 -12.44 -9.08
C GLU A 381 -2.64 -11.13 -9.61
N ASP A 382 -3.41 -10.43 -8.77
CA ASP A 382 -4.12 -9.21 -9.14
C ASP A 382 -3.17 -8.11 -9.63
N TYR A 383 -2.07 -7.86 -8.90
CA TYR A 383 -1.11 -6.82 -9.26
C TYR A 383 -0.33 -7.17 -10.53
N GLY A 384 0.23 -8.39 -10.59
CA GLY A 384 1.01 -8.86 -11.73
C GLY A 384 0.18 -8.88 -13.02
N ASN A 385 -1.02 -9.43 -12.98
CA ASN A 385 -1.90 -9.55 -14.14
C ASN A 385 -2.31 -8.19 -14.70
N LYS A 386 -2.74 -7.26 -13.85
CA LYS A 386 -3.16 -5.91 -14.29
C LYS A 386 -1.99 -5.07 -14.81
N MET A 387 -0.78 -5.27 -14.27
CA MET A 387 0.45 -4.69 -14.82
C MET A 387 0.89 -5.36 -16.14
N GLY A 388 0.38 -6.56 -16.44
CA GLY A 388 0.81 -7.37 -17.58
C GLY A 388 2.21 -7.96 -17.39
N ILE A 389 2.60 -8.27 -16.16
CA ILE A 389 3.92 -8.83 -15.80
C ILE A 389 3.73 -10.24 -15.23
N PRO A 390 4.33 -11.28 -15.85
CA PRO A 390 4.15 -12.64 -15.38
C PRO A 390 4.94 -12.92 -14.10
N THR A 391 4.36 -13.70 -13.19
CA THR A 391 5.10 -14.36 -12.10
C THR A 391 5.73 -15.64 -12.62
N VAL A 392 7.07 -15.67 -12.75
CA VAL A 392 7.78 -16.71 -13.53
C VAL A 392 8.56 -17.72 -12.68
N ASN A 393 8.77 -17.43 -11.40
CA ASN A 393 9.54 -18.28 -10.50
C ASN A 393 9.07 -18.07 -9.06
N GLY A 394 9.14 -19.13 -8.26
CA GLY A 394 8.82 -19.02 -6.86
C GLY A 394 8.89 -20.32 -6.07
N ALA A 395 8.52 -20.25 -4.81
CA ALA A 395 8.41 -21.41 -3.93
C ALA A 395 7.31 -21.22 -2.89
N VAL A 396 6.61 -22.30 -2.53
CA VAL A 396 5.66 -22.31 -1.42
C VAL A 396 6.14 -23.27 -0.34
N HIS A 397 6.22 -22.79 0.90
CA HIS A 397 6.68 -23.58 2.03
C HIS A 397 5.70 -23.50 3.20
N PHE A 398 5.39 -24.65 3.81
CA PHE A 398 4.49 -24.75 4.94
C PHE A 398 5.24 -25.18 6.20
N HIS A 399 5.14 -24.39 7.27
CA HIS A 399 5.75 -24.71 8.56
C HIS A 399 4.97 -24.04 9.71
N PRO A 400 4.76 -24.71 10.87
CA PRO A 400 4.01 -24.15 12.00
C PRO A 400 4.50 -22.79 12.49
N GLY A 401 5.81 -22.51 12.36
CA GLY A 401 6.40 -21.22 12.72
C GLY A 401 5.89 -20.01 11.91
N TYR A 402 5.20 -20.23 10.79
CA TYR A 402 4.61 -19.18 9.96
C TYR A 402 3.10 -19.02 10.17
N ALA A 403 2.52 -19.66 11.20
CA ALA A 403 1.08 -19.59 11.46
C ALA A 403 0.63 -18.17 11.86
N ALA A 404 1.44 -17.45 12.65
CA ALA A 404 1.12 -16.09 13.07
C ALA A 404 1.62 -15.01 12.12
N ASN A 405 2.78 -15.22 11.50
CA ASN A 405 3.40 -14.27 10.59
C ASN A 405 3.90 -15.03 9.35
N PRO A 406 3.21 -14.90 8.20
CA PRO A 406 3.69 -15.48 6.95
C PRO A 406 4.96 -14.78 6.50
N LEU A 407 5.76 -15.43 5.65
CA LEU A 407 6.79 -14.74 4.89
C LEU A 407 6.31 -14.59 3.45
N VAL A 408 6.24 -13.35 2.97
CA VAL A 408 5.79 -13.02 1.63
C VAL A 408 6.90 -12.24 0.96
N TYR A 409 7.76 -12.96 0.24
CA TYR A 409 8.83 -12.37 -0.56
C TYR A 409 8.28 -12.04 -1.94
N CYS A 410 8.44 -10.78 -2.37
CA CYS A 410 8.08 -10.31 -3.70
C CYS A 410 9.35 -9.85 -4.41
N GLY A 411 9.64 -10.43 -5.58
CA GLY A 411 10.79 -10.09 -6.40
C GLY A 411 10.39 -9.58 -7.78
N CYS A 412 11.24 -8.77 -8.40
CA CYS A 412 11.03 -8.30 -9.76
C CYS A 412 12.35 -8.23 -10.54
N ILE A 413 12.26 -8.55 -11.82
CA ILE A 413 13.36 -8.47 -12.79
C ILE A 413 13.03 -7.35 -13.78
N GLY A 414 13.99 -6.47 -14.03
CA GLY A 414 13.90 -5.40 -15.00
C GLY A 414 14.91 -5.52 -16.13
N LEU A 415 14.57 -4.95 -17.29
CA LEU A 415 15.44 -4.85 -18.46
C LEU A 415 15.57 -3.39 -18.90
N ALA A 416 16.80 -2.93 -19.14
CA ALA A 416 17.09 -1.56 -19.56
C ALA A 416 18.20 -1.53 -20.62
N PRO A 417 18.14 -0.63 -21.62
CA PRO A 417 19.30 -0.35 -22.46
C PRO A 417 20.51 0.04 -21.60
N ARG A 418 21.69 -0.42 -21.98
CA ARG A 418 22.90 -0.24 -21.18
C ARG A 418 23.20 1.23 -20.89
N GLY A 419 23.40 1.56 -19.62
CA GLY A 419 23.78 2.91 -19.18
C GLY A 419 22.65 3.96 -19.21
N ILE A 420 21.39 3.55 -19.29
CA ILE A 420 20.24 4.47 -19.29
C ILE A 420 19.83 4.93 -17.88
N HIS A 421 20.25 4.23 -16.81
CA HIS A 421 19.91 4.57 -15.43
C HIS A 421 20.33 6.00 -15.08
N ARG A 422 19.37 6.82 -14.61
CA ARG A 422 19.57 8.21 -14.20
C ARG A 422 19.28 8.33 -12.70
N ASN A 423 20.28 8.73 -11.93
CA ASN A 423 20.20 8.86 -10.47
C ASN A 423 20.92 10.11 -9.93
N LYS A 424 21.13 11.13 -10.78
CA LYS A 424 21.87 12.35 -10.39
C LYS A 424 20.99 13.57 -10.60
N PRO A 425 20.20 13.98 -9.59
CA PRO A 425 19.47 15.24 -9.69
C PRO A 425 20.46 16.41 -9.80
N GLU A 426 20.04 17.49 -10.46
CA GLU A 426 20.79 18.73 -10.59
C GLU A 426 20.06 19.89 -9.90
N SER A 427 20.80 20.90 -9.44
CA SER A 427 20.20 22.12 -8.90
C SER A 427 19.32 22.80 -9.95
N GLY A 428 18.09 23.15 -9.58
CA GLY A 428 17.08 23.71 -10.47
C GLY A 428 16.22 22.69 -11.21
N ASP A 429 16.50 21.38 -11.09
CA ASP A 429 15.54 20.36 -11.53
C ASP A 429 14.27 20.44 -10.68
N HIS A 430 13.12 20.29 -11.33
CA HIS A 430 11.84 20.21 -10.66
C HIS A 430 11.65 18.85 -10.02
N VAL A 431 11.02 18.84 -8.84
CA VAL A 431 10.62 17.63 -8.11
C VAL A 431 9.21 17.26 -8.54
N ILE A 432 9.10 16.21 -9.34
CA ILE A 432 7.84 15.75 -9.90
C ILE A 432 7.39 14.46 -9.22
N VAL A 433 6.18 14.45 -8.68
CA VAL A 433 5.51 13.24 -8.20
C VAL A 433 4.63 12.70 -9.33
N LEU A 434 4.89 11.49 -9.81
CA LEU A 434 4.16 10.84 -10.90
C LEU A 434 3.31 9.68 -10.35
N GLY A 435 2.06 9.56 -10.79
CA GLY A 435 1.19 8.41 -10.52
C GLY A 435 0.12 8.66 -9.45
N GLY A 436 0.14 7.87 -8.37
CA GLY A 436 -0.91 7.81 -7.36
C GLY A 436 -1.11 9.09 -6.53
N ARG A 437 -2.36 9.35 -6.11
CA ARG A 437 -2.71 10.45 -5.19
C ARG A 437 -2.38 10.11 -3.73
N THR A 438 -2.08 11.14 -2.95
CA THR A 438 -1.68 11.01 -1.53
C THR A 438 -2.90 10.84 -0.61
N GLY A 439 -2.82 9.91 0.35
CA GLY A 439 -3.85 9.64 1.36
C GLY A 439 -3.25 9.17 2.68
N ARG A 440 -4.08 8.80 3.66
CA ARG A 440 -3.63 8.20 4.95
C ARG A 440 -3.28 6.72 4.83
N ASP A 441 -2.73 6.34 3.69
CA ASP A 441 -2.33 4.97 3.38
C ASP A 441 -0.95 4.71 4.00
N GLY A 442 -0.84 3.68 4.85
CA GLY A 442 0.43 3.21 5.39
C GLY A 442 1.16 4.24 6.26
N ILE A 443 0.45 5.23 6.83
CA ILE A 443 1.09 6.21 7.72
C ILE A 443 1.66 5.47 8.93
N ARG A 444 2.96 5.70 9.20
CA ARG A 444 3.77 4.99 10.20
C ARG A 444 3.95 3.49 9.90
N GLY A 445 3.82 3.08 8.64
CA GLY A 445 4.01 1.70 8.20
C GLY A 445 5.38 1.14 8.59
N ALA A 446 6.46 1.87 8.28
CA ALA A 446 7.81 1.43 8.65
C ALA A 446 8.04 1.40 10.17
N THR A 447 7.58 2.42 10.91
CA THR A 447 7.64 2.45 12.38
C THR A 447 6.86 1.29 12.98
N PHE A 448 5.66 1.00 12.47
CA PHE A 448 4.80 -0.10 12.90
C PHE A 448 5.41 -1.47 12.59
N SER A 449 6.01 -1.65 11.42
CA SER A 449 6.73 -2.89 11.05
C SER A 449 7.93 -3.17 11.96
N SER A 450 8.42 -2.14 12.66
CA SER A 450 9.51 -2.24 13.63
C SER A 450 9.02 -2.58 15.06
N MET A 451 7.71 -2.66 15.31
CA MET A 451 7.11 -2.97 16.63
C MET A 451 6.77 -4.47 16.77
N LYS A 452 6.69 -4.96 18.01
CA LYS A 452 6.22 -6.33 18.30
C LYS A 452 4.70 -6.43 18.11
N MET A 453 4.22 -7.52 17.50
CA MET A 453 2.78 -7.81 17.43
C MET A 453 2.22 -8.19 18.81
N ASP A 454 1.08 -7.60 19.18
CA ASP A 454 0.28 -8.00 20.33
C ASP A 454 -1.25 -8.02 20.01
N GLY A 455 -2.09 -8.35 20.99
CA GLY A 455 -3.54 -8.42 20.79
C GLY A 455 -4.26 -7.10 20.46
N SER A 456 -3.59 -5.95 20.60
CA SER A 456 -4.15 -4.61 20.33
C SER A 456 -3.94 -4.14 18.88
N THR A 457 -3.17 -4.89 18.10
CA THR A 457 -2.74 -4.59 16.73
C THR A 457 -3.93 -4.36 15.76
N GLY A 458 -5.08 -5.00 15.99
CA GLY A 458 -6.23 -4.97 15.07
C GLY A 458 -6.95 -3.62 14.92
N GLU A 459 -7.05 -2.82 15.99
CA GLU A 459 -7.65 -1.47 15.93
C GLU A 459 -6.67 -0.43 15.38
N VAL A 460 -5.36 -0.66 15.57
CA VAL A 460 -4.27 0.18 15.09
C VAL A 460 -3.97 -0.05 13.60
N ALA A 461 -4.17 -1.27 13.10
CA ALA A 461 -3.83 -1.67 11.73
C ALA A 461 -4.69 -1.05 10.64
N GLY A 462 -5.86 -0.47 10.95
CA GLY A 462 -6.76 0.12 9.94
C GLY A 462 -6.11 1.26 9.14
N ALA A 463 -5.23 2.05 9.75
CA ALA A 463 -4.46 3.11 9.07
C ALA A 463 -3.23 2.57 8.29
N SER A 464 -2.83 1.33 8.57
CA SER A 464 -1.66 0.68 7.97
C SER A 464 -2.00 -0.15 6.73
N VAL A 465 -3.29 -0.39 6.45
CA VAL A 465 -3.68 -1.17 5.27
C VAL A 465 -3.49 -0.34 4.02
N GLN A 466 -2.55 -0.76 3.18
CA GLN A 466 -2.32 -0.21 1.86
C GLN A 466 -3.16 -0.99 0.84
N ILE A 467 -3.85 -0.28 -0.05
CA ILE A 467 -4.55 -0.88 -1.20
C ILE A 467 -3.82 -0.42 -2.45
N GLY A 468 -3.33 -1.39 -3.23
CA GLY A 468 -2.67 -1.12 -4.49
C GLY A 468 -3.65 -0.77 -5.60
N ASP A 469 -3.17 0.03 -6.55
CA ASP A 469 -3.84 0.38 -7.79
C ASP A 469 -2.94 0.10 -9.00
N PRO A 470 -2.87 -1.18 -9.45
CA PRO A 470 -1.98 -1.58 -10.54
C PRO A 470 -2.21 -0.81 -11.85
N ILE A 471 -3.42 -0.31 -12.09
CA ILE A 471 -3.74 0.43 -13.30
C ILE A 471 -3.03 1.78 -13.29
N ILE A 472 -3.03 2.48 -12.15
CA ILE A 472 -2.28 3.73 -12.00
C ILE A 472 -0.77 3.48 -12.12
N GLN A 473 -0.25 2.41 -11.53
CA GLN A 473 1.18 2.07 -11.70
C GLN A 473 1.53 1.75 -13.15
N LYS A 474 0.63 1.10 -13.89
CA LYS A 474 0.84 0.81 -15.31
C LYS A 474 0.94 2.09 -16.14
N LYS A 475 0.08 3.07 -15.87
CA LYS A 475 0.12 4.40 -16.48
C LYS A 475 1.44 5.13 -16.16
N ALA A 476 1.86 5.10 -14.90
CA ALA A 476 3.12 5.70 -14.47
C ALA A 476 4.33 5.01 -15.13
N LEU A 477 4.31 3.68 -15.26
CA LEU A 477 5.34 2.92 -15.98
C LEU A 477 5.45 3.35 -17.45
N ASP A 478 4.33 3.49 -18.15
CA ASP A 478 4.37 3.87 -19.58
C ASP A 478 4.91 5.29 -19.79
N VAL A 479 4.50 6.25 -18.94
CA VAL A 479 5.10 7.59 -18.92
C VAL A 479 6.59 7.52 -18.65
N LEU A 480 7.01 6.77 -17.63
CA LEU A 480 8.41 6.68 -17.22
C LEU A 480 9.30 6.12 -18.33
N LEU A 481 8.86 5.05 -19.01
CA LEU A 481 9.59 4.45 -20.12
C LEU A 481 9.70 5.42 -21.31
N ALA A 482 8.61 6.12 -21.66
CA ALA A 482 8.64 7.11 -22.73
C ALA A 482 9.54 8.31 -22.36
N ALA A 483 9.48 8.79 -21.12
CA ALA A 483 10.30 9.89 -20.63
C ALA A 483 11.79 9.51 -20.55
N ARG A 484 12.09 8.26 -20.18
CA ARG A 484 13.44 7.70 -20.19
C ARG A 484 14.03 7.69 -21.59
N ASP A 485 13.29 7.13 -22.55
CA ASP A 485 13.76 6.96 -23.92
C ASP A 485 13.93 8.32 -24.63
N ALA A 486 13.15 9.33 -24.22
CA ALA A 486 13.30 10.72 -24.67
C ALA A 486 14.33 11.53 -23.86
N GLY A 487 14.92 10.97 -22.79
CA GLY A 487 15.94 11.64 -21.97
C GLY A 487 15.43 12.86 -21.19
N LEU A 488 14.21 12.78 -20.64
CA LEU A 488 13.52 13.94 -20.05
C LEU A 488 13.84 14.20 -18.57
N TYR A 489 14.43 13.25 -17.85
CA TYR A 489 14.75 13.39 -16.42
C TYR A 489 16.22 13.07 -16.11
N ASN A 490 16.71 13.65 -15.02
CA ASN A 490 18.07 13.49 -14.51
C ASN A 490 18.17 12.46 -13.37
N ALA A 491 17.06 12.22 -12.67
CA ALA A 491 16.95 11.17 -11.66
C ALA A 491 15.50 10.69 -11.50
N VAL A 492 15.34 9.46 -11.02
CA VAL A 492 14.07 8.87 -10.62
C VAL A 492 14.29 7.96 -9.40
N THR A 493 13.31 7.87 -8.51
CA THR A 493 13.24 6.90 -7.41
C THR A 493 11.80 6.49 -7.16
N ASP A 494 11.58 5.33 -6.54
CA ASP A 494 10.27 4.97 -6.01
C ASP A 494 9.90 5.84 -4.78
N CYS A 495 8.61 5.93 -4.50
CA CYS A 495 8.08 6.56 -3.28
C CYS A 495 7.37 5.50 -2.43
N GLY A 496 8.17 4.80 -1.61
CA GLY A 496 7.73 3.72 -0.72
C GLY A 496 7.67 4.13 0.75
N ALA A 497 8.41 3.41 1.59
CA ALA A 497 8.45 3.63 3.03
C ALA A 497 8.91 5.06 3.37
N GLY A 498 8.13 5.77 4.19
CA GLY A 498 8.39 7.17 4.55
C GLY A 498 7.98 8.18 3.47
N GLY A 499 7.40 7.72 2.36
CA GLY A 499 6.76 8.57 1.37
C GLY A 499 7.72 9.60 0.76
N LEU A 500 7.20 10.81 0.57
CA LEU A 500 7.97 11.90 -0.02
C LEU A 500 9.15 12.31 0.87
N SER A 501 9.04 12.11 2.18
CA SER A 501 10.12 12.44 3.12
C SER A 501 11.41 11.66 2.86
N SER A 502 11.30 10.35 2.59
CA SER A 502 12.44 9.51 2.20
C SER A 502 12.81 9.77 0.74
N ALA A 503 11.86 9.66 -0.20
CA ALA A 503 12.17 9.76 -1.62
C ALA A 503 12.83 11.10 -2.01
N VAL A 504 12.26 12.22 -1.59
CA VAL A 504 12.85 13.54 -1.85
C VAL A 504 14.09 13.76 -0.98
N GLY A 505 14.07 13.34 0.28
CA GLY A 505 15.21 13.50 1.21
C GLY A 505 16.47 12.80 0.72
N GLU A 506 16.35 11.59 0.18
CA GLU A 506 17.46 10.81 -0.39
C GLU A 506 18.00 11.47 -1.66
N MET A 507 17.13 11.89 -2.57
CA MET A 507 17.53 12.62 -3.78
C MET A 507 18.17 13.97 -3.46
N ALA A 508 17.69 14.66 -2.42
CA ALA A 508 18.16 15.97 -2.00
C ALA A 508 19.38 15.92 -1.07
N ARG A 509 19.88 14.74 -0.69
CA ARG A 509 20.92 14.55 0.35
C ARG A 509 22.15 15.46 0.19
N GLU A 510 22.59 15.71 -1.04
CA GLU A 510 23.78 16.53 -1.34
C GLU A 510 23.43 17.96 -1.80
N LEU A 511 22.20 18.19 -2.22
CA LEU A 511 21.75 19.41 -2.91
C LEU A 511 20.87 20.31 -2.03
N GLY A 512 19.96 19.72 -1.25
CA GLY A 512 18.79 20.38 -0.70
C GLY A 512 17.63 20.46 -1.70
N ALA A 513 16.45 20.83 -1.23
CA ALA A 513 15.26 21.04 -2.05
C ALA A 513 14.28 21.98 -1.34
N GLU A 514 13.48 22.71 -2.13
CA GLU A 514 12.34 23.47 -1.63
C GLU A 514 11.06 22.86 -2.18
N ILE A 515 10.18 22.45 -1.27
CA ILE A 515 8.97 21.68 -1.53
C ILE A 515 7.75 22.46 -1.03
N ASP A 516 6.70 22.53 -1.85
CA ASP A 516 5.38 23.07 -1.53
C ASP A 516 4.33 21.96 -1.67
N LEU A 517 3.79 21.48 -0.54
CA LEU A 517 2.82 20.37 -0.54
C LEU A 517 1.40 20.83 -0.88
N SER A 518 1.11 22.13 -0.96
CA SER A 518 -0.25 22.63 -1.24
C SER A 518 -0.75 22.26 -2.63
N GLY A 519 0.16 21.96 -3.57
CA GLY A 519 -0.18 21.50 -4.93
C GLY A 519 -0.27 19.98 -5.09
N LEU A 520 -0.01 19.20 -4.04
CA LEU A 520 0.01 17.75 -4.11
C LEU A 520 -1.41 17.19 -4.25
N GLY A 521 -1.62 16.28 -5.20
CA GLY A 521 -2.92 15.62 -5.37
C GLY A 521 -3.24 14.68 -4.21
N THR A 522 -4.43 14.82 -3.65
CA THR A 522 -4.90 14.03 -2.52
C THR A 522 -6.12 13.18 -2.89
N LYS A 523 -6.27 12.02 -2.24
CA LYS A 523 -7.46 11.16 -2.38
C LYS A 523 -8.69 11.81 -1.74
N TYR A 524 -8.48 12.53 -0.64
CA TYR A 524 -9.48 13.27 0.11
C TYR A 524 -8.82 14.44 0.85
N PRO A 525 -9.57 15.52 1.15
CA PRO A 525 -9.05 16.67 1.89
C PRO A 525 -8.81 16.36 3.38
N GLY A 526 -8.17 17.31 4.08
CA GLY A 526 -8.02 17.28 5.54
C GLY A 526 -6.82 16.46 6.03
N LEU A 527 -5.89 16.09 5.15
CA LEU A 527 -4.59 15.51 5.53
C LEU A 527 -3.76 16.60 6.23
N ALA A 528 -3.16 16.27 7.38
CA ALA A 528 -2.20 17.14 8.04
C ALA A 528 -0.90 17.24 7.22
N PRO A 529 -0.11 18.31 7.37
CA PRO A 529 1.17 18.47 6.68
C PRO A 529 2.12 17.27 6.81
N TRP A 530 2.25 16.70 8.01
CA TRP A 530 3.09 15.52 8.23
C TRP A 530 2.50 14.26 7.57
N GLU A 531 1.17 14.14 7.51
CA GLU A 531 0.49 13.05 6.79
C GLU A 531 0.75 13.14 5.28
N LEU A 532 0.74 14.34 4.68
CA LEU A 532 1.07 14.55 3.27
C LEU A 532 2.52 14.17 2.96
N TRP A 533 3.43 14.54 3.85
CA TRP A 533 4.87 14.35 3.67
C TRP A 533 5.32 12.91 3.86
N LEU A 534 4.74 12.21 4.84
CA LEU A 534 5.11 10.84 5.22
C LEU A 534 4.17 9.75 4.69
N SER A 535 3.04 10.11 4.06
CA SER A 535 2.11 9.15 3.46
C SER A 535 2.86 8.10 2.65
N GLU A 536 2.56 6.82 2.88
CA GLU A 536 3.08 5.69 2.12
C GLU A 536 2.03 5.22 1.08
N ALA A 537 1.24 6.17 0.56
CA ALA A 537 0.34 5.93 -0.56
C ALA A 537 1.11 5.37 -1.77
N GLN A 538 0.50 4.39 -2.40
CA GLN A 538 1.14 3.54 -3.41
C GLN A 538 1.18 4.23 -4.78
N GLU A 539 1.85 3.58 -5.73
CA GLU A 539 1.93 3.99 -7.15
C GLU A 539 2.56 5.35 -7.42
N ARG A 540 3.43 5.83 -6.52
CA ARG A 540 4.13 7.11 -6.68
C ARG A 540 5.59 6.89 -7.05
N MET A 541 6.06 7.66 -8.02
CA MET A 541 7.47 7.83 -8.38
C MET A 541 7.86 9.29 -8.17
N VAL A 542 9.11 9.55 -7.77
CA VAL A 542 9.66 10.92 -7.69
C VAL A 542 10.72 11.09 -8.77
N LEU A 543 10.61 12.13 -9.58
CA LEU A 543 11.53 12.44 -10.67
C LEU A 543 12.17 13.82 -10.48
N ALA A 544 13.43 13.94 -10.89
CA ALA A 544 14.13 15.21 -11.08
C ALA A 544 14.09 15.58 -12.57
N ILE A 545 13.30 16.59 -12.94
CA ILE A 545 13.07 16.97 -14.33
C ILE A 545 13.59 18.39 -14.60
N PRO A 546 14.53 18.57 -15.56
CA PRO A 546 14.97 19.91 -15.95
C PRO A 546 13.79 20.78 -16.44
N PRO A 547 13.74 22.08 -16.10
CA PRO A 547 12.62 22.96 -16.47
C PRO A 547 12.27 22.94 -17.97
N ARG A 548 13.29 22.80 -18.83
CA ARG A 548 13.14 22.72 -20.30
C ARG A 548 12.36 21.49 -20.79
N HIS A 549 12.26 20.43 -19.98
CA HIS A 549 11.60 19.17 -20.33
C HIS A 549 10.20 19.02 -19.75
N ILE A 550 9.77 19.90 -18.84
CA ILE A 550 8.47 19.84 -18.16
C ILE A 550 7.30 19.80 -19.15
N LYS A 551 7.35 20.62 -20.20
CA LYS A 551 6.28 20.63 -21.22
C LYS A 551 6.18 19.29 -21.95
N ALA A 552 7.30 18.75 -22.41
CA ALA A 552 7.34 17.46 -23.10
C ALA A 552 6.90 16.31 -22.18
N PHE A 553 7.30 16.36 -20.91
CA PHE A 553 6.86 15.39 -19.89
C PHE A 553 5.34 15.46 -19.67
N SER A 554 4.79 16.66 -19.54
CA SER A 554 3.34 16.88 -19.39
C SER A 554 2.54 16.36 -20.59
N GLU A 555 3.08 16.47 -21.81
CA GLU A 555 2.48 15.90 -23.02
C GLU A 555 2.45 14.37 -22.95
N LEU A 556 3.51 13.70 -22.47
CA LEU A 556 3.51 12.25 -22.24
C LEU A 556 2.49 11.85 -21.17
N CYS A 557 2.44 12.54 -20.03
CA CYS A 557 1.43 12.29 -19.00
C CYS A 557 0.00 12.38 -19.55
N SER A 558 -0.26 13.35 -20.43
CA SER A 558 -1.57 13.50 -21.09
C SER A 558 -1.90 12.32 -22.01
N ILE A 559 -0.91 11.82 -22.77
CA ILE A 559 -1.08 10.68 -23.68
C ILE A 559 -1.43 9.40 -22.92
N PHE A 560 -0.76 9.16 -21.79
CA PHE A 560 -0.96 7.96 -20.99
C PHE A 560 -1.98 8.14 -19.86
N GLU A 561 -2.66 9.28 -19.82
CA GLU A 561 -3.66 9.64 -18.80
C GLU A 561 -3.16 9.42 -17.36
N CYS A 562 -1.90 9.77 -17.12
CA CYS A 562 -1.26 9.66 -15.81
C CYS A 562 -1.18 11.04 -15.16
N GLU A 563 -1.62 11.15 -13.91
CA GLU A 563 -1.49 12.39 -13.14
C GLU A 563 -0.03 12.59 -12.69
N PHE A 564 0.35 13.85 -12.53
CA PHE A 564 1.61 14.25 -11.91
C PHE A 564 1.46 15.58 -11.18
N TRP A 565 2.36 15.84 -10.22
CA TRP A 565 2.39 17.08 -9.44
C TRP A 565 3.82 17.61 -9.38
N ASP A 566 3.99 18.86 -9.79
CA ASP A 566 5.23 19.62 -9.59
C ASP A 566 5.19 20.25 -8.21
N ILE A 567 6.00 19.73 -7.29
CA ILE A 567 5.97 20.10 -5.87
C ILE A 567 7.14 21.00 -5.47
N GLY A 568 7.97 21.45 -6.42
CA GLY A 568 9.10 22.32 -6.10
C GLY A 568 10.35 21.97 -6.90
N ALA A 569 11.53 22.30 -6.35
CA ALA A 569 12.78 22.14 -7.07
C ALA A 569 13.96 21.81 -6.14
N PHE A 570 14.94 21.07 -6.69
CA PHE A 570 16.22 20.84 -6.05
C PHE A 570 17.03 22.14 -5.98
N ARG A 571 17.77 22.30 -4.88
CA ARG A 571 18.58 23.49 -4.58
C ARG A 571 20.06 23.12 -4.51
N SER A 572 20.91 24.05 -4.08
CA SER A 572 22.35 23.80 -3.89
C SER A 572 22.86 24.31 -2.54
N ASP A 573 21.94 24.57 -1.61
CA ASP A 573 22.23 25.07 -0.26
C ASP A 573 22.30 23.95 0.79
N GLY A 574 22.03 22.70 0.40
CA GLY A 574 22.05 21.54 1.29
C GLY A 574 20.87 21.50 2.27
N GLU A 575 19.87 22.37 2.10
CA GLU A 575 18.72 22.48 2.99
C GLU A 575 17.46 21.90 2.36
N LEU A 576 16.74 21.05 3.11
CA LEU A 576 15.41 20.59 2.75
C LEU A 576 14.35 21.47 3.42
N LYS A 577 13.63 22.24 2.62
CA LYS A 577 12.59 23.18 3.06
C LYS A 577 11.23 22.68 2.59
N VAL A 578 10.37 22.29 3.51
CA VAL A 578 9.00 21.85 3.22
C VAL A 578 8.02 22.92 3.68
N ARG A 579 7.08 23.28 2.81
CA ARG A 579 6.05 24.29 3.08
C ARG A 579 4.66 23.76 2.75
N VAL A 580 3.68 24.25 3.49
CA VAL A 580 2.26 24.08 3.21
C VAL A 580 1.62 25.45 3.42
N LYS A 581 0.99 25.99 2.38
CA LYS A 581 0.26 27.27 2.40
C LYS A 581 -1.15 27.13 2.92
#